data_AF-A0A9E2UP09-F1
#
_entry.id   AF-A0A9E2UP09-F1
#
_cell.length_a   1.000
_cell.length_b   1.000
_cell.length_c   1.000
_cell.angle_alpha   90.00
_cell.angle_beta   90.00
_cell.angle_gamma   90.00
#
_symmetry.space_group_name_H-M   'P 1'
#
loop_
_entity.id
_entity.type
_entity.pdbx_description
1 polymer ?
#
loop_
_entity_poly.entity_id
_entity_poly.type
_entity_poly.pdbx_seq_one_letter_code
_entity_poly.pdbx_strand_id
1 'polypeptide(L)'
;MEKSKKEKPGIEKAGEDLFNFAINREDLKLIMSLLPEEAYIKRETVEYELQILKFISTGWGITIFLRTPHIRIDLQSCIGKRFISIRKTYLKQLIL
;
A
#
# COMPACT_ATOMS: atom_id res chain seq x y z
N MET A 1 16.09 8.56 -28.29
CA MET A 1 15.06 7.57 -28.66
C MET A 1 15.01 6.49 -27.59
N GLU A 2 13.80 6.34 -27.04
CA GLU A 2 13.21 5.24 -26.27
C GLU A 2 14.13 4.26 -25.52
N LYS A 3 14.17 4.39 -24.19
CA LYS A 3 14.57 3.30 -23.30
C LYS A 3 13.54 2.17 -23.45
N SER A 4 13.97 1.04 -24.01
CA SER A 4 13.20 -0.18 -24.11
C SER A 4 12.61 -0.56 -22.75
N LYS A 5 11.28 -0.60 -22.70
CA LYS A 5 10.49 -1.00 -21.52
C LYS A 5 10.68 -2.51 -21.37
N LYS A 6 11.75 -2.94 -20.67
CA LYS A 6 11.94 -4.35 -20.30
C LYS A 6 10.65 -4.80 -19.59
N GLU A 7 9.93 -5.74 -20.20
CA GLU A 7 8.77 -6.36 -19.56
C GLU A 7 9.25 -7.00 -18.27
N LYS A 8 8.85 -6.42 -17.14
CA LYS A 8 9.11 -7.01 -15.82
C LYS A 8 8.35 -8.34 -15.75
N PRO A 9 8.92 -9.42 -15.19
CA PRO A 9 8.20 -10.68 -15.02
C PRO A 9 6.88 -10.43 -14.28
N GLY A 10 5.81 -11.16 -14.65
CA GLY A 10 4.44 -10.83 -14.25
C GLY A 10 4.22 -10.61 -12.75
N ILE A 11 4.97 -11.31 -11.90
CA ILE A 11 4.94 -11.16 -10.43
C ILE A 11 5.50 -9.80 -9.98
N GLU A 12 6.57 -9.31 -10.60
CA GLU A 12 7.16 -8.01 -10.26
C GLU A 12 6.21 -6.86 -10.58
N LYS A 13 5.50 -6.95 -11.71
CA LYS A 13 4.47 -6.01 -12.12
C LYS A 13 3.26 -6.08 -11.18
N ALA A 14 2.75 -7.28 -10.90
CA ALA A 14 1.66 -7.45 -9.93
C ALA A 14 2.03 -6.88 -8.54
N GLY A 15 3.27 -7.09 -8.11
CA GLY A 15 3.77 -6.53 -6.85
C GLY A 15 3.95 -5.00 -6.88
N GLU A 16 4.21 -4.42 -8.05
CA GLU A 16 4.25 -2.96 -8.25
C GLU A 16 2.85 -2.37 -8.25
N ASP A 17 1.91 -3.01 -8.95
CA ASP A 17 0.51 -2.58 -9.03
C ASP A 17 -0.16 -2.63 -7.64
N LEU A 18 0.05 -3.71 -6.88
CA LEU A 18 -0.46 -3.83 -5.51
C LEU A 18 0.19 -2.82 -4.55
N PHE A 19 1.48 -2.55 -4.72
CA PHE A 19 2.17 -1.52 -3.93
C PHE A 19 1.61 -0.13 -4.24
N ASN A 20 1.45 0.21 -5.52
CA ASN A 20 0.87 1.47 -5.97
C ASN A 20 -0.57 1.63 -5.48
N PHE A 21 -1.37 0.57 -5.55
CA PHE A 21 -2.71 0.53 -4.95
C PHE A 21 -2.66 0.84 -3.46
N ALA A 22 -1.77 0.17 -2.71
CA ALA A 22 -1.70 0.33 -1.26
C ALA A 22 -1.32 1.76 -0.84
N ILE A 23 -0.41 2.41 -1.57
CA ILE A 23 0.08 3.78 -1.25
C ILE A 23 -0.81 4.89 -1.80
N ASN A 24 -1.71 4.58 -2.74
CA ASN A 24 -2.65 5.56 -3.25
C ASN A 24 -3.62 5.98 -2.14
N ARG A 25 -3.78 7.29 -1.96
CA ARG A 25 -4.65 7.92 -0.96
C ARG A 25 -5.97 8.44 -1.52
N GLU A 26 -6.21 8.35 -2.82
CA GLU A 26 -7.44 8.84 -3.46
C GLU A 26 -8.68 8.20 -2.84
N ASP A 27 -8.66 6.89 -2.63
CA ASP A 27 -9.75 6.16 -1.96
C ASP A 27 -9.97 6.66 -0.52
N LEU A 28 -8.89 7.03 0.18
CA LEU A 28 -8.99 7.56 1.54
C LEU A 28 -9.60 8.95 1.55
N LYS A 29 -9.27 9.82 0.60
CA LYS A 29 -9.89 11.15 0.48
C LYS A 29 -11.40 11.04 0.33
N LEU A 30 -11.87 10.08 -0.47
CA LEU A 30 -13.29 9.79 -0.62
C LEU A 30 -13.90 9.35 0.72
N ILE A 31 -13.28 8.40 1.43
CA ILE A 31 -13.77 7.94 2.75
C ILE A 31 -13.80 9.10 3.76
N MET A 32 -12.75 9.91 3.79
CA MET A 32 -12.65 11.08 4.68
C MET A 32 -13.71 12.14 4.39
N SER A 33 -14.12 12.32 3.13
CA SER A 33 -15.20 13.24 2.76
C SER A 33 -16.60 12.79 3.22
N LEU A 34 -16.77 11.51 3.56
CA LEU A 34 -18.03 10.97 4.06
C LEU A 34 -18.17 11.12 5.58
N LEU A 35 -17.09 11.56 6.27
CA LEU A 35 -17.12 11.77 7.71
C LEU A 35 -17.85 13.09 8.04
N PRO A 36 -18.73 13.10 9.06
CA PRO A 36 -19.41 14.32 9.50
C PRO A 36 -18.41 15.44 9.82
N GLU A 37 -18.76 16.68 9.49
CA GLU A 37 -17.94 17.86 9.82
C GLU A 37 -17.91 18.15 11.32
N GLU A 38 -19.01 17.83 12.00
CA GLU A 38 -19.22 18.07 13.42
C GLU A 38 -18.62 16.97 14.31
N ALA A 39 -18.08 15.91 13.71
CA ALA A 39 -17.46 14.83 14.46
C ALA A 39 -16.20 15.35 15.19
N TYR A 40 -16.12 15.11 16.50
CA TYR A 40 -14.94 15.43 17.31
C TYR A 40 -13.81 14.42 17.05
N ILE A 41 -13.26 14.45 15.84
CA ILE A 41 -12.19 13.57 15.37
C ILE A 41 -11.02 14.39 14.84
N LYS A 42 -9.81 13.94 15.11
CA LYS A 42 -8.61 14.47 14.46
C LYS A 42 -8.50 13.85 13.07
N ARG A 43 -9.02 14.55 12.06
CA ARG A 43 -9.11 14.03 10.67
C ARG A 43 -7.76 13.54 10.13
N GLU A 44 -6.67 14.25 10.43
CA GLU A 44 -5.32 13.84 10.04
C GLU A 44 -4.89 12.50 10.66
N THR A 45 -5.24 12.28 11.93
CA THR A 45 -4.98 11.02 12.63
C THR A 45 -5.78 9.88 12.02
N VAL A 46 -7.07 10.11 11.75
CA VAL A 46 -7.94 9.11 11.12
C VAL A 46 -7.44 8.75 9.71
N GLU A 47 -7.07 9.75 8.89
CA GLU A 47 -6.50 9.48 7.56
C GLU A 47 -5.23 8.63 7.66
N TYR A 48 -4.34 8.93 8.61
CA TYR A 48 -3.11 8.18 8.82
C TYR A 48 -3.37 6.73 9.26
N GLU A 49 -4.29 6.54 10.21
CA GLU A 49 -4.69 5.21 10.69
C GLU A 49 -5.33 4.37 9.57
N LEU A 50 -6.20 4.99 8.77
CA LEU A 50 -6.80 4.33 7.60
C LEU A 50 -5.74 3.93 6.56
N GLN A 51 -4.71 4.76 6.35
CA GLN A 51 -3.59 4.42 5.46
C GLN A 51 -2.78 3.23 5.96
N ILE A 52 -2.50 3.16 7.27
CA ILE A 52 -1.87 1.98 7.88
C ILE A 52 -2.75 0.74 7.71
N LEU A 53 -4.05 0.87 7.98
CA LEU A 53 -4.99 -0.23 7.85
C LEU A 53 -5.04 -0.75 6.41
N LYS A 54 -5.00 0.13 5.40
CA LYS A 54 -4.92 -0.24 3.98
C LYS A 54 -3.65 -1.03 3.66
N PHE A 55 -2.50 -0.63 4.21
CA PHE A 55 -1.24 -1.37 4.04
C PHE A 55 -1.32 -2.78 4.62
N ILE A 56 -1.79 -2.92 5.86
CA ILE A 56 -1.95 -4.21 6.52
C ILE A 56 -2.93 -5.08 5.74
N SER A 57 -4.09 -4.53 5.37
CA SER A 57 -5.13 -5.23 4.62
C SER A 57 -4.63 -5.75 3.26
N THR A 58 -3.84 -4.95 2.54
CA THR A 58 -3.25 -5.37 1.26
C THR A 58 -2.27 -6.54 1.45
N GLY A 59 -1.43 -6.49 2.48
CA GLY A 59 -0.52 -7.59 2.82
C GLY A 59 -1.26 -8.89 3.19
N TRP A 60 -2.33 -8.78 3.98
CA TRP A 60 -3.15 -9.92 4.39
C TRP A 60 -3.98 -10.49 3.22
N GLY A 61 -4.48 -9.64 2.33
CA GLY A 61 -5.23 -10.04 1.15
C GLY A 61 -4.43 -11.00 0.26
N ILE A 62 -3.12 -10.78 0.10
CA ILE A 62 -2.24 -11.71 -0.63
C ILE A 62 -2.28 -13.09 0.02
N THR A 63 -2.16 -13.16 1.35
CA THR A 63 -2.15 -14.42 2.10
C THR A 63 -3.48 -15.17 1.98
N ILE A 64 -4.59 -14.44 2.05
CA ILE A 64 -5.95 -15.00 2.08
C ILE A 64 -6.41 -15.43 0.68
N PHE A 65 -6.22 -14.58 -0.33
CA PHE A 65 -6.81 -14.78 -1.65
C PHE A 65 -5.93 -15.58 -2.62
N LEU A 66 -4.59 -15.56 -2.47
CA LEU A 66 -3.71 -16.33 -3.35
C LEU A 66 -3.46 -17.72 -2.79
N ARG A 67 -4.16 -18.74 -3.30
CA ARG A 67 -3.98 -20.15 -2.89
C ARG A 67 -2.67 -20.77 -3.37
N THR A 68 -2.03 -20.23 -4.40
CA THR A 68 -0.83 -20.80 -5.01
C THR A 68 0.42 -20.44 -4.19
N PRO A 69 1.10 -21.41 -3.54
CA PRO A 69 2.17 -21.13 -2.56
C PRO A 69 3.37 -20.36 -3.13
N HIS A 70 3.86 -20.74 -4.31
CA HIS A 70 5.04 -20.10 -4.92
C HIS A 70 4.76 -18.64 -5.32
N ILE A 71 3.63 -18.38 -5.99
CA ILE A 71 3.20 -17.02 -6.36
C ILE A 71 3.00 -16.16 -5.10
N ARG A 72 2.40 -16.71 -4.03
CA ARG A 72 2.15 -16.00 -2.78
C ARG A 72 3.46 -15.54 -2.13
N ILE A 73 4.44 -16.43 -2.01
CA ILE A 73 5.74 -16.14 -1.37
C ILE A 73 6.50 -15.06 -2.16
N ASP A 74 6.54 -15.19 -3.49
CA ASP A 74 7.26 -14.25 -4.34
C ASP A 74 6.61 -12.86 -4.31
N LEU A 75 5.28 -12.79 -4.37
CA LEU A 75 4.53 -11.53 -4.32
C LEU A 75 4.64 -10.86 -2.94
N GLN A 76 4.57 -11.64 -1.85
CA GLN A 76 4.82 -11.14 -0.50
C GLN A 76 6.24 -10.58 -0.36
N SER A 77 7.24 -11.25 -0.91
CA SER A 77 8.63 -10.78 -0.90
C SER A 77 8.81 -9.47 -1.68
N CYS A 78 8.23 -9.38 -2.88
CA CYS A 78 8.24 -8.17 -3.71
C CYS A 78 7.62 -6.97 -2.99
N ILE A 79 6.46 -7.16 -2.35
CA ILE A 79 5.74 -6.10 -1.66
C ILE A 79 6.42 -5.73 -0.33
N GLY A 80 6.88 -6.73 0.43
CA GLY A 80 7.59 -6.52 1.70
C GLY A 80 8.84 -5.66 1.54
N LYS A 81 9.66 -5.93 0.51
CA LYS A 81 10.85 -5.11 0.19
C LYS A 81 10.50 -3.64 -0.07
N ARG A 82 9.39 -3.39 -0.77
CA ARG A 82 8.91 -2.03 -1.09
C ARG A 82 8.34 -1.32 0.14
N PHE A 83 7.61 -2.03 1.00
CA PHE A 83 7.14 -1.47 2.27
C PHE A 83 8.27 -1.14 3.25
N ILE A 84 9.34 -1.95 3.31
CA ILE A 84 10.52 -1.63 4.12
C ILE A 84 11.20 -0.35 3.62
N SER A 85 11.25 -0.14 2.30
CA SER A 85 11.75 1.09 1.69
C SER A 85 10.93 2.32 2.12
N ILE A 86 9.61 2.19 2.10
CA ILE A 86 8.67 3.20 2.61
C ILE A 86 8.86 3.47 4.11
N ARG A 87 9.06 2.43 4.94
CA ARG A 87 9.20 2.60 6.39
C ARG A 87 10.34 3.54 6.74
N LYS A 88 11.45 3.54 5.98
CA LYS A 88 12.56 4.50 6.15
C LYS A 88 12.17 5.96 5.87
N THR A 89 11.18 6.19 5.00
CA THR A 89 10.67 7.52 4.65
C THR A 89 9.59 7.99 5.63
N TYR A 90 8.67 7.10 6.02
CA TYR A 90 7.56 7.44 6.91
C TYR A 90 7.99 7.50 8.38
N LEU A 91 8.98 6.71 8.83
CA LEU A 91 9.59 6.89 10.16
C LEU A 91 10.29 8.25 10.30
N LYS A 92 10.83 8.81 9.22
CA LYS A 92 11.39 10.18 9.24
C LYS A 92 10.33 11.25 9.44
N GLN A 93 9.11 11.04 8.92
CA GLN A 93 7.98 11.94 9.12
C GLN A 93 7.27 11.75 10.48
N LEU A 94 7.58 10.68 11.22
CA LEU A 94 6.99 10.40 12.53
C LEU A 94 7.88 10.87 13.70
N ILE A 95 9.14 11.23 13.43
CA ILE A 95 10.14 11.65 14.44
C ILE A 95 10.51 13.14 14.29
N LEU A 96 9.98 13.82 13.27
CA LEU A 96 10.09 15.28 13.05
C LEU A 96 8.69 15.88 13.09
#